data_AF-A0A6N9P253-F1
#
_entry.id   AF-A0A6N9P253-F1
#
_cell.length_a   1.000
_cell.length_b   1.000
_cell.length_c   1.000
_cell.angle_alpha   90.00
_cell.angle_beta   90.00
_cell.angle_gamma   90.00
#
_symmetry.space_group_name_H-M   'P 1'
#
loop_
_entity.id
_entity.type
_entity.pdbx_description
1 polymer ?
#
loop_
_entity_poly.entity_id
_entity_poly.type
_entity_poly.pdbx_seq_one_letter_code
_entity_poly.pdbx_strand_id
1 'polypeptide(L)'
;MMREKAENTVLAYRNFRKKYNISLETLAEAANTSVQYLSALELGQKDLTPRARELLYAAMELVLMKQQRMADVALFDFSGTKDKLFETVQEVQS
;
A
#
# COMPACT_ATOMS: atom_id res chain seq x y z
N MET A 1 8.03 36.28 2.42
CA MET A 1 8.52 35.39 1.36
C MET A 1 7.75 34.07 1.43
N MET A 2 6.69 33.95 0.64
CA MET A 2 6.00 32.67 0.43
C MET A 2 6.91 31.84 -0.47
N ARG A 3 7.32 30.64 -0.03
CA ARG A 3 8.01 29.69 -0.91
C ARG A 3 7.05 29.32 -2.03
N GLU A 4 7.42 29.64 -3.28
CA GLU A 4 6.86 28.97 -4.45
C GLU A 4 6.94 27.46 -4.19
N LYS A 5 5.79 26.81 -3.99
CA LYS A 5 5.72 25.36 -4.05
C LYS A 5 6.15 25.00 -5.46
N ALA A 6 7.34 24.41 -5.61
CA ALA A 6 7.78 23.86 -6.88
C ALA A 6 6.66 22.97 -7.42
N GLU A 7 6.07 23.40 -8.53
CA GLU A 7 5.00 22.70 -9.23
C GLU A 7 5.45 21.25 -9.40
N ASN A 8 4.70 20.30 -8.85
CA ASN A 8 4.99 18.85 -8.83
C ASN A 8 5.86 18.30 -7.67
N THR A 9 5.87 18.93 -6.50
CA THR A 9 6.46 18.32 -5.28
C THR A 9 5.46 17.39 -4.58
N VAL A 10 5.85 16.13 -4.35
CA VAL A 10 5.09 15.16 -3.55
C VAL A 10 5.92 14.65 -2.37
N LEU A 11 5.26 14.14 -1.33
CA LEU A 11 5.97 13.47 -0.24
C LEU A 11 6.71 12.24 -0.78
N ALA A 12 7.95 12.03 -0.33
CA ALA A 12 8.72 10.81 -0.62
C ALA A 12 7.95 9.52 -0.26
N TYR A 13 7.06 9.62 0.74
CA TYR A 13 6.11 8.58 1.11
C TYR A 13 5.27 8.06 -0.06
N ARG A 14 4.77 8.94 -0.93
CA ARG A 14 4.01 8.57 -2.14
C ARG A 14 4.85 7.75 -3.11
N ASN A 15 6.10 8.16 -3.32
CA ASN A 15 7.02 7.47 -4.21
C ASN A 15 7.36 6.09 -3.66
N PHE A 16 7.63 5.99 -2.36
CA PHE A 16 7.84 4.70 -1.69
C PHE A 16 6.62 3.79 -1.86
N ARG A 17 5.42 4.28 -1.52
CA ARG A 17 4.17 3.52 -1.64
C ARG A 17 3.97 2.96 -3.05
N LYS A 18 4.14 3.81 -4.08
CA LYS A 18 4.01 3.42 -5.48
C LYS A 18 5.07 2.40 -5.91
N LYS A 19 6.32 2.57 -5.48
CA LYS A 19 7.42 1.63 -5.77
C LYS A 19 7.08 0.19 -5.33
N TYR A 20 6.35 0.05 -4.23
CA TYR A 20 5.94 -1.25 -3.68
C TYR A 20 4.49 -1.63 -4.00
N ASN A 21 3.88 -1.01 -5.02
CA ASN A 21 2.52 -1.31 -5.50
C ASN A 21 1.44 -1.26 -4.40
N ILE A 22 1.60 -0.39 -3.40
CA ILE A 22 0.60 -0.20 -2.36
C ILE A 22 -0.42 0.82 -2.87
N SER A 23 -1.69 0.42 -2.97
CA SER A 23 -2.76 1.34 -3.38
C SER A 23 -3.12 2.32 -2.26
N LEU A 24 -3.82 3.41 -2.60
CA LEU A 24 -4.31 4.31 -1.54
C LEU A 24 -5.44 3.67 -0.75
N GLU A 25 -6.23 2.80 -1.38
CA GLU A 25 -7.34 2.07 -0.78
C GLU A 25 -6.84 1.13 0.32
N THR A 26 -5.83 0.31 0.02
CA THR A 26 -5.22 -0.60 0.99
C THR A 26 -4.59 0.17 2.16
N LEU A 27 -3.95 1.30 1.87
CA LEU A 27 -3.36 2.13 2.91
C LEU A 27 -4.42 2.85 3.75
N ALA A 28 -5.51 3.32 3.14
CA ALA A 28 -6.63 3.97 3.79
C ALA A 28 -7.34 3.02 4.76
N GLU A 29 -7.55 1.77 4.32
CA GLU A 29 -8.06 0.69 5.17
C GLU A 29 -7.13 0.44 6.37
N ALA A 30 -5.83 0.28 6.13
CA ALA A 30 -4.85 0.07 7.19
C ALA A 30 -4.73 1.24 8.18
N ALA A 31 -4.86 2.48 7.68
CA ALA A 31 -4.83 3.70 8.49
C ALA A 31 -6.19 4.05 9.10
N ASN A 32 -7.25 3.29 8.83
CA ASN A 32 -8.63 3.62 9.19
C ASN A 32 -8.99 5.09 8.87
N THR A 33 -8.72 5.51 7.64
CA THR A 33 -8.94 6.88 7.17
C THR A 33 -9.38 6.91 5.71
N SER A 34 -9.62 8.09 5.14
CA SER A 34 -10.08 8.21 3.75
C SER A 34 -8.91 8.31 2.75
N VAL A 35 -9.12 7.75 1.55
CA VAL A 35 -8.22 7.89 0.40
C VAL A 35 -7.96 9.36 0.08
N GLN A 36 -8.99 10.21 0.17
CA GLN A 36 -8.88 11.65 -0.09
C GLN A 36 -7.96 12.34 0.92
N TYR A 37 -8.04 11.97 2.20
CA TYR A 37 -7.16 12.50 3.24
C TYR A 37 -5.70 12.10 2.99
N LEU A 38 -5.44 10.82 2.70
CA LEU A 38 -4.09 10.34 2.39
C LEU A 38 -3.52 10.99 1.13
N SER A 39 -4.33 11.11 0.07
CA SER A 39 -3.92 11.78 -1.17
C SER A 39 -3.56 13.24 -0.90
N ALA A 40 -4.36 13.96 -0.11
CA ALA A 40 -4.08 15.35 0.24
C ALA A 40 -2.77 15.50 1.04
N LEU A 41 -2.47 14.58 1.96
CA LEU A 41 -1.17 14.55 2.65
C LEU A 41 -0.02 14.31 1.65
N GLU A 42 -0.13 13.29 0.80
CA GLU A 42 0.90 12.93 -0.17
C GLU A 42 1.22 14.05 -1.17
N LEU A 43 0.20 14.81 -1.58
CA LEU A 43 0.30 15.93 -2.49
C LEU A 43 0.69 17.25 -1.78
N GLY A 44 0.94 17.20 -0.46
CA GLY A 44 1.25 18.38 0.35
C GLY A 44 0.12 19.41 0.39
N GLN A 45 -1.11 19.00 0.08
CA GLN A 45 -2.34 19.82 0.17
C GLN A 45 -2.83 19.92 1.61
N LYS A 46 -2.44 18.97 2.48
CA LYS A 46 -2.60 19.02 3.92
C LYS A 46 -1.25 18.95 4.62
N ASP A 47 -1.16 19.62 5.76
CA ASP A 47 0.03 19.59 6.59
C ASP A 47 0.24 18.22 7.23
N LEU A 48 1.48 17.75 7.17
CA LEU A 48 1.89 16.49 7.79
C LEU A 48 2.23 16.71 9.27
N THR A 49 1.22 16.58 10.12
CA THR A 49 1.40 16.66 11.58
C THR A 49 2.19 15.45 12.11
N PRO A 50 2.81 15.53 13.30
CA PRO A 50 3.48 14.39 13.92
C PRO A 50 2.56 13.17 14.05
N ARG A 51 1.30 13.40 14.44
CA ARG A 51 0.30 12.34 14.56
C ARG A 51 -0.04 11.71 13.20
N ALA A 52 -0.17 12.51 12.15
CA ALA A 52 -0.39 12.01 10.80
C ALA A 52 0.80 11.17 10.31
N ARG A 53 2.02 11.57 10.66
CA ARG A 53 3.23 10.82 10.31
C ARG A 53 3.27 9.44 10.98
N GLU A 54 2.98 9.37 12.29
CA GLU A 54 2.87 8.09 13.01
C GLU A 54 1.82 7.17 12.39
N LEU A 55 0.65 7.72 12.07
CA LEU A 55 -0.43 6.98 11.41
C LEU A 55 0.03 6.39 10.07
N LEU A 56 0.70 7.19 9.25
CA LEU A 56 1.23 6.74 7.95
C LEU A 56 2.31 5.67 8.09
N TYR A 57 3.16 5.76 9.11
CA TYR A 57 4.17 4.73 9.38
C TYR A 57 3.52 3.41 9.82
N ALA A 58 2.64 3.46 10.82
CA ALA A 58 1.96 2.26 11.31
C ALA A 58 1.12 1.57 10.21
N ALA A 59 0.42 2.35 9.39
CA ALA A 59 -0.35 1.82 8.27
C ALA A 59 0.55 1.18 7.20
N MET A 60 1.68 1.80 6.87
CA MET A 60 2.63 1.25 5.91
C MET A 60 3.24 -0.07 6.42
N GLU A 61 3.67 -0.11 7.68
CA GLU A 61 4.20 -1.32 8.31
C GLU A 61 3.18 -2.46 8.28
N LEU A 62 1.93 -2.18 8.67
CA LEU A 62 0.86 -3.17 8.65
C LEU A 62 0.63 -3.75 7.25
N VAL A 63 0.59 -2.89 6.22
CA VAL A 63 0.40 -3.33 4.82
C VAL A 63 1.57 -4.19 4.35
N LEU A 64 2.81 -3.78 4.62
CA LEU A 64 4.00 -4.53 4.22
C LEU A 64 4.06 -5.90 4.92
N MET A 65 3.72 -5.97 6.20
CA MET A 65 3.64 -7.24 6.94
C MET A 65 2.55 -8.17 6.37
N LYS A 66 1.38 -7.61 6.01
CA LYS A 66 0.30 -8.38 5.36
C LYS A 66 0.75 -8.92 4.00
N GLN A 67 1.40 -8.09 3.18
CA GLN A 67 1.94 -8.50 1.88
C GLN A 67 3.00 -9.59 2.01
N GLN A 68 3.92 -9.46 2.98
CA GLN A 68 4.91 -10.49 3.27
C GLN A 68 4.23 -11.82 3.62
N ARG A 69 3.28 -11.81 4.57
CA ARG A 69 2.55 -13.01 4.96
C ARG A 69 1.80 -13.65 3.78
N MET A 70 1.14 -12.85 2.96
CA MET A 70 0.44 -13.34 1.77
C MET A 70 1.41 -13.97 0.77
N ALA A 71 2.58 -13.36 0.57
CA ALA A 71 3.62 -13.91 -0.30
C ALA A 71 4.15 -15.25 0.24
N ASP A 72 4.39 -15.35 1.55
CA ASP A 72 4.86 -16.59 2.18
C ASP A 72 3.83 -17.73 2.01
N VAL A 73 2.54 -17.45 2.25
CA VAL A 73 1.45 -18.42 2.04
C VAL A 73 1.34 -18.81 0.56
N ALA A 74 1.37 -17.84 -0.35
CA ALA A 74 1.28 -18.11 -1.77
C ALA A 74 2.46 -18.93 -2.29
N LEU A 75 3.68 -18.69 -1.80
CA LEU A 75 4.86 -19.48 -2.14
C LEU A 75 4.76 -20.91 -1.61
N PHE A 76 4.24 -21.09 -0.39
CA PHE A 76 3.98 -22.42 0.17
C PHE A 76 2.95 -23.19 -0.68
N ASP A 77 1.81 -22.57 -0.97
CA ASP A 77 0.74 -23.19 -1.79
C ASP A 77 1.22 -23.50 -3.21
N PHE A 78 1.92 -22.56 -3.85
CA PHE A 78 2.53 -22.76 -5.17
C PHE A 78 3.51 -23.94 -5.15
N SER A 79 4.37 -24.04 -4.13
CA SER A 79 5.34 -25.13 -4.05
C SER A 79 4.68 -26.51 -3.98
N GLY A 80 3.53 -26.62 -3.31
CA GLY A 80 2.76 -27.86 -3.19
C GLY A 80 1.88 -28.18 -4.40
N THR A 81 1.57 -27.18 -5.24
CA THR A 81 0.65 -27.33 -6.38
C THR A 81 1.32 -27.18 -7.74
N LYS A 82 2.57 -26.73 -7.81
CA LYS A 82 3.27 -26.38 -9.06
C LYS A 82 3.24 -27.46 -10.14
N ASP A 83 3.35 -28.73 -9.75
CA ASP A 83 3.40 -29.86 -10.68
C ASP A 83 2.02 -30.17 -11.29
N LYS A 84 0.94 -29.62 -10.71
CA LYS A 84 -0.46 -29.82 -11.13
C LYS A 84 -1.10 -28.58 -11.73
N LEU A 85 -0.39 -27.44 -11.81
CA LEU A 85 -0.96 -26.16 -12.26
C LEU A 85 -1.50 -26.18 -13.70
N PHE A 86 -1.05 -27.13 -14.51
CA PHE A 86 -1.46 -27.27 -15.91
C PHE A 86 -2.38 -28.48 -16.15
N GLU A 87 -2.87 -29.11 -15.08
CA GLU A 87 -3.91 -30.14 -15.19
C GLU A 87 -5.28 -29.49 -15.40
N THR A 88 -6.13 -30.12 -16.22
CA THR A 88 -7.50 -29.66 -16.41
C THR A 88 -8.32 -29.94 -15.15
N VAL A 89 -8.79 -28.89 -14.49
CA VAL A 89 -9.66 -28.96 -13.30
C VAL A 89 -10.98 -28.24 -13.57
N GLN A 90 -12.03 -28.57 -12.82
CA GLN A 90 -13.27 -27.79 -12.86
C GLN A 90 -13.03 -26.42 -12.20
N GLU A 91 -13.51 -25.35 -12.83
CA GLU A 91 -13.43 -24.01 -12.27
C GLU A 91 -14.25 -23.94 -10.98
N VAL A 92 -13.58 -23.61 -9.87
CA VAL A 92 -14.24 -23.41 -8.58
C VAL A 92 -14.80 -21.99 -8.56
N GLN A 93 -16.12 -21.85 -8.66
CA GLN A 93 -16.79 -20.56 -8.44
C GLN A 93 -16.74 -20.24 -6.94
N SER A 94 -16.15 -19.10 -6.60
CA SER A 94 -16.08 -18.55 -5.24
C SER A 94 -17.15 -17.49 -5.02
#